data_AF-A0A2S3U154-F1
#
_entry.id   AF-A0A2S3U154-F1
#
_cell.length_a   1.000
_cell.length_b   1.000
_cell.length_c   1.000
_cell.angle_alpha   90.00
_cell.angle_beta   90.00
_cell.angle_gamma   90.00
#
_symmetry.space_group_name_H-M   'P 1'
#
loop_
_entity.id
_entity.type
_entity.pdbx_description
1 polymer ?
#
loop_
_entity_poly.entity_id
_entity_poly.type
_entity_poly.pdbx_seq_one_letter_code
_entity_poly.pdbx_strand_id
1 'polypeptide(L)'
;MTWIYLIIAGLFEVVWATMMKLSNGFSHFGYAAATVVGMVLSFGFLALATKHLPLSIAYPIWTGIGAVGAIIVGLVFFKDTIAPIT
;
A
#
# COMPACT_ATOMS: atom_id res chain seq x y z
N MET A 1 1.97 -6.61 19.81
CA MET A 1 2.48 -5.44 19.04
C MET A 1 2.59 -5.70 17.54
N THR A 2 2.74 -6.94 17.08
CA THR A 2 2.89 -7.31 15.66
C THR A 2 1.77 -6.82 14.74
N TRP A 3 0.52 -6.82 15.22
CA TRP A 3 -0.64 -6.30 14.50
C TRP A 3 -0.53 -4.81 14.16
N ILE A 4 0.10 -4.00 15.01
CA ILE A 4 0.32 -2.58 14.75
C ILE A 4 1.30 -2.41 13.58
N TYR A 5 2.38 -3.19 13.55
CA TYR A 5 3.31 -3.19 12.40
C TYR A 5 2.62 -3.60 11.10
N LEU A 6 1.66 -4.52 11.17
CA LEU A 6 0.89 -4.99 10.03
C LEU A 6 -0.04 -3.90 9.47
N ILE A 7 -0.72 -3.16 10.36
CA ILE A 7 -1.54 -2.01 9.99
C ILE A 7 -0.66 -0.88 9.41
N ILE A 8 0.48 -0.59 10.02
CA ILE A 8 1.44 0.41 9.53
C ILE A 8 1.99 -0.01 8.16
N ALA A 9 2.33 -1.30 7.97
CA ALA A 9 2.78 -1.84 6.70
C ALA A 9 1.72 -1.63 5.61
N GLY A 10 0.45 -1.91 5.91
CA GLY A 10 -0.68 -1.69 5.00
C GLY A 10 -0.91 -0.21 4.68
N LEU A 11 -0.79 0.68 5.66
CA LEU A 11 -0.86 2.13 5.43
C LEU A 11 0.27 2.61 4.52
N PHE A 12 1.49 2.15 4.74
CA PHE A 12 2.61 2.43 3.84
C PHE A 12 2.35 1.88 2.43
N GLU A 13 1.65 0.75 2.33
CA GLU A 13 1.23 0.20 1.04
C GLU A 13 0.33 1.14 0.26
N VAL A 14 -0.69 1.67 0.92
CA VAL A 14 -1.58 2.67 0.32
C VAL A 14 -0.80 3.90 -0.14
N VAL A 15 0.15 4.38 0.67
CA VAL A 15 0.95 5.56 0.34
C VAL A 15 1.83 5.32 -0.89
N TRP A 16 2.59 4.23 -0.95
CA TRP A 16 3.48 4.00 -2.11
C TRP A 16 2.69 3.67 -3.38
N ALA A 17 1.55 2.96 -3.28
CA ALA A 17 0.67 2.69 -4.41
C ALA A 17 0.08 3.99 -4.98
N THR A 18 -0.30 4.92 -4.09
CA THR A 18 -0.76 6.28 -4.48
C THR A 18 0.35 7.06 -5.18
N MET A 19 1.55 7.08 -4.61
CA MET A 19 2.71 7.77 -5.20
C MET A 19 3.10 7.15 -6.54
N MET A 20 2.96 5.83 -6.71
CA MET A 20 3.23 5.15 -7.96
C MET A 20 2.29 5.62 -9.06
N LYS A 21 0.99 5.71 -8.75
CA LYS A 21 -0.03 6.26 -9.67
C LYS A 21 0.26 7.72 -10.01
N LEU A 22 0.70 8.51 -9.03
CA LEU A 22 1.05 9.93 -9.21
C LEU A 22 2.37 10.12 -9.99
N SER A 23 3.28 9.14 -9.98
CA SER A 23 4.55 9.19 -10.72
C SER A 23 4.37 9.16 -12.24
N ASN A 24 3.14 8.88 -12.73
CA ASN A 24 2.79 8.80 -14.14
C ASN A 24 3.70 7.80 -14.89
N GLY A 25 3.85 6.59 -14.32
CA GLY A 25 4.72 5.55 -14.86
C GLY A 25 6.22 5.82 -14.67
N PHE A 26 6.62 6.32 -13.49
CA PHE A 26 8.02 6.66 -13.14
C PHE A 26 8.61 7.87 -13.89
N SER A 27 7.78 8.66 -14.55
CA SER A 27 8.23 9.86 -15.28
C SER A 27 8.67 10.99 -14.33
N HIS A 28 8.09 11.05 -13.12
CA HIS A 28 8.51 11.99 -12.08
C HIS A 28 9.44 11.33 -11.05
N PHE A 29 10.72 11.72 -11.09
CA PHE A 29 11.79 11.15 -10.25
C PHE A 29 11.53 11.26 -8.74
N GLY A 30 10.93 12.37 -8.28
CA GLY A 30 10.58 12.57 -6.87
C GLY A 30 9.55 11.58 -6.35
N TYR A 31 8.46 11.37 -7.10
CA TYR A 31 7.41 10.42 -6.73
C TYR A 31 7.87 8.97 -6.91
N ALA A 32 8.69 8.69 -7.92
CA ALA A 32 9.33 7.38 -8.10
C ALA A 32 10.22 6.98 -6.90
N ALA A 33 11.06 7.89 -6.42
CA ALA A 33 11.90 7.64 -5.24
C ALA A 33 11.05 7.41 -3.99
N ALA A 34 9.99 8.22 -3.79
CA ALA A 34 9.06 8.04 -2.68
C ALA A 34 8.33 6.68 -2.75
N THR A 35 7.95 6.20 -3.93
CA THR A 35 7.38 4.87 -4.13
C THR A 35 8.35 3.77 -3.70
N VAL A 36 9.61 3.82 -4.15
CA VAL A 36 10.61 2.80 -3.79
C VAL A 36 10.86 2.78 -2.28
N VAL A 37 11.05 3.95 -1.67
CA VAL A 37 11.26 4.06 -0.21
C VAL A 37 10.05 3.53 0.55
N GLY A 38 8.83 3.91 0.14
CA GLY A 38 7.59 3.45 0.76
C GLY A 38 7.39 1.93 0.61
N MET A 39 7.76 1.36 -0.53
CA MET A 39 7.72 -0.08 -0.79
C MET A 39 8.69 -0.83 0.14
N VAL A 40 9.94 -0.37 0.26
CA VAL A 40 10.93 -0.98 1.16
C VAL A 40 10.49 -0.90 2.61
N LEU A 41 9.93 0.24 3.04
CA LEU A 41 9.41 0.39 4.40
C LEU A 41 8.20 -0.53 4.65
N SER A 42 7.25 -0.59 3.73
CA SER A 42 6.08 -1.48 3.82
C SER A 42 6.48 -2.95 3.96
N PHE A 43 7.36 -3.42 3.07
CA PHE A 43 7.89 -4.78 3.13
C PHE A 43 8.73 -5.04 4.39
N GLY A 44 9.48 -4.04 4.88
CA GLY A 44 10.23 -4.15 6.12
C GLY A 44 9.32 -4.38 7.33
N PHE A 45 8.21 -3.65 7.43
CA PHE A 45 7.23 -3.84 8.49
C PHE A 45 6.47 -5.16 8.36
N LEU A 46 6.15 -5.59 7.13
CA LEU A 46 5.57 -6.92 6.86
C LEU A 46 6.54 -8.04 7.25
N ALA A 47 7.83 -7.90 6.96
CA ALA A 47 8.87 -8.85 7.35
C ALA A 47 9.00 -8.93 8.89
N LEU A 48 8.89 -7.81 9.60
CA LEU A 48 8.80 -7.83 11.06
C LEU A 48 7.51 -8.50 11.55
N ALA A 49 6.39 -8.29 10.86
CA ALA A 49 5.12 -8.87 11.26
C ALA A 49 5.12 -10.40 11.10
N THR A 50 5.72 -10.89 10.02
CA THR A 50 5.82 -12.32 9.70
C THR A 50 6.79 -13.10 10.60
N LYS A 51 7.65 -12.42 11.38
CA LYS A 51 8.44 -13.08 12.45
C LYS A 51 7.58 -13.64 13.58
N HIS A 52 6.37 -13.09 13.77
CA HIS A 52 5.49 -13.50 14.87
C HIS A 52 4.11 -13.98 14.38
N LEU A 53 3.69 -13.63 13.16
CA LEU A 53 2.48 -14.16 12.54
C LEU A 53 2.81 -15.08 11.37
N PRO A 54 2.00 -16.13 11.14
CA PRO A 54 2.10 -16.92 9.92
C PRO A 54 1.88 -16.03 8.70
N LEU A 55 2.67 -16.25 7.64
CA LEU A 55 2.55 -15.52 6.37
C LEU A 55 1.13 -15.64 5.78
N SER A 56 0.46 -16.79 5.97
CA SER A 56 -0.92 -17.04 5.54
C SER A 56 -1.96 -16.11 6.17
N ILE A 57 -1.64 -15.51 7.32
CA ILE A 57 -2.50 -14.53 7.99
C ILE A 57 -2.00 -13.12 7.71
N ALA A 58 -0.69 -12.91 7.76
CA ALA A 58 -0.12 -11.57 7.62
C ALA A 58 -0.27 -11.02 6.20
N TYR A 59 -0.04 -11.83 5.17
CA TYR A 59 -0.07 -11.37 3.78
C TYR A 59 -1.47 -10.93 3.33
N PRO A 60 -2.55 -11.72 3.51
CA PRO A 60 -3.89 -11.31 3.06
C PRO A 60 -4.39 -10.05 3.76
N ILE A 61 -4.06 -9.88 5.04
CA ILE A 61 -4.47 -8.70 5.82
C ILE A 61 -3.71 -7.47 5.33
N TRP A 62 -2.41 -7.59 5.10
CA TRP A 62 -1.59 -6.51 4.54
C TRP A 62 -2.11 -6.08 3.16
N THR A 63 -2.27 -7.03 2.24
CA THR A 63 -2.82 -6.74 0.90
C THR A 63 -4.26 -6.23 0.95
N GLY A 64 -5.07 -6.69 1.91
CA GLY A 64 -6.45 -6.24 2.06
C GLY A 64 -6.54 -4.78 2.49
N ILE A 65 -5.70 -4.37 3.46
CA ILE A 65 -5.60 -2.97 3.89
C ILE A 65 -5.10 -2.11 2.74
N GLY A 66 -4.06 -2.55 2.03
CA GLY A 66 -3.51 -1.85 0.88
C GLY A 66 -4.53 -1.67 -0.25
N ALA A 67 -5.25 -2.74 -0.61
CA ALA A 67 -6.28 -2.70 -1.64
C ALA A 67 -7.43 -1.75 -1.28
N VAL A 68 -8.00 -1.88 -0.08
CA VAL A 68 -9.09 -1.00 0.37
C VAL A 68 -8.64 0.45 0.44
N GLY A 69 -7.46 0.72 1.00
CA GLY A 69 -6.94 2.08 1.07
C GLY A 69 -6.60 2.66 -0.29
N ALA A 70 -6.05 1.88 -1.22
CA ALA A 70 -5.78 2.33 -2.59
C ALA A 70 -7.07 2.66 -3.34
N ILE A 71 -8.15 1.90 -3.13
CA ILE A 71 -9.48 2.21 -3.69
C ILE A 71 -10.00 3.52 -3.09
N ILE A 72 -9.95 3.69 -1.77
CA ILE A 72 -10.40 4.92 -1.10
C ILE A 72 -9.61 6.13 -1.61
N VAL A 73 -8.29 6.02 -1.73
CA VAL A 73 -7.46 7.11 -2.26
C VAL A 73 -7.74 7.36 -3.75
N GLY A 74 -7.95 6.31 -4.55
CA GLY A 74 -8.36 6.44 -5.95
C GLY A 74 -9.67 7.22 -6.10
N LEU A 75 -10.65 6.90 -5.26
CA LEU A 75 -11.94 7.61 -5.23
C LEU A 75 -11.81 9.06 -4.80
N VAL A 76 -11.09 9.32 -3.71
CA VAL A 76 -11.05 10.65 -3.07
C VAL A 76 -10.10 11.59 -3.80
N PHE A 77 -8.88 11.13 -4.13
CA PHE A 77 -7.84 11.96 -4.75
C PHE A 77 -7.92 11.97 -6.26
N PHE A 78 -8.11 10.81 -6.89
CA PHE A 78 -8.10 10.69 -8.34
C PHE A 78 -9.48 10.81 -8.96
N LYS A 79 -10.55 10.85 -8.15
CA LYS A 79 -11.96 10.84 -8.60
C LYS A 79 -12.22 9.72 -9.61
N ASP A 80 -11.54 8.58 -9.44
CA ASP A 80 -11.78 7.42 -10.28
C ASP A 80 -13.26 7.05 -10.17
N THR A 81 -13.94 7.04 -11.31
CA THR A 81 -15.35 6.65 -11.37
C THR A 81 -15.39 5.14 -11.32
N ILE A 82 -15.86 4.58 -10.20
CA ILE A 82 -16.22 3.16 -10.17
C ILE A 82 -17.49 3.04 -10.99
N ALA A 83 -17.35 2.64 -12.25
CA ALA A 83 -18.50 2.27 -13.04
C ALA A 83 -19.19 1.11 -12.32
N PRO A 84 -20.48 1.24 -11.93
CA PRO A 84 -21.23 0.09 -11.47
C PRO A 84 -21.38 -0.82 -12.68
N ILE A 85 -20.57 -1.89 -12.70
CA ILE A 85 -20.64 -3.06 -13.61
C ILE A 85 -21.75 -2.94 -14.67
N THR A 86 -21.37 -2.38 -15.82
CA THR A 86 -22.08 -2.47 -17.11
C THR A 86 -21.17 -3.19 -18.09
#